data_AF-A0A8T7DNB8-F1
#
_entry.id   AF-A0A8T7DNB8-F1
#
_cell.length_a   1.000
_cell.length_b   1.000
_cell.length_c   1.000
_cell.angle_alpha   90.00
_cell.angle_beta   90.00
_cell.angle_gamma   90.00
#
_symmetry.space_group_name_H-M   'P 1'
#
loop_
_entity.id
_entity.type
_entity.pdbx_description
1 polymer ?
#
loop_
_entity_poly.entity_id
_entity_poly.type
_entity_poly.pdbx_seq_one_letter_code
_entity_poly.pdbx_strand_id
1 'polypeptide(L)'
;MAAGATLADDSYTVVSGDNLWNISGKSAVYSDPYQWPLIYKANRSQINDPDLIFPGQTFDIDRNASSAEMDAAINHARTRGAWSVGDVEQSDLDFLAQ
;
A
#
# COMPACT_ATOMS: atom_id res chain seq x y z
N MET A 1 6.48 22.07 -24.22
CA MET A 1 7.42 22.05 -23.09
C MET A 1 6.61 22.02 -21.81
N ALA A 2 6.70 20.94 -21.04
CA ALA A 2 6.32 20.90 -19.63
C ALA A 2 7.24 19.87 -18.97
N ALA A 3 8.32 20.37 -18.37
CA ALA A 3 9.06 19.61 -17.38
C ALA A 3 8.18 19.58 -16.13
N GLY A 4 7.72 18.39 -15.72
CA GLY A 4 7.00 18.17 -14.47
C GLY A 4 7.79 17.15 -13.66
N ALA A 5 8.12 17.50 -12.43
CA ALA A 5 9.04 16.84 -11.51
C ALA A 5 9.07 15.30 -11.61
N THR A 6 10.28 14.74 -11.67
CA THR A 6 10.51 13.34 -11.31
C THR A 6 10.10 13.23 -9.84
N LEU A 7 8.89 12.72 -9.60
CA LEU A 7 8.44 12.40 -8.25
C LEU A 7 9.39 11.31 -7.77
N ALA A 8 10.07 11.56 -6.66
CA ALA A 8 11.02 10.60 -6.12
C ALA A 8 10.27 9.28 -5.88
N ASP A 9 10.57 8.29 -6.69
CA ASP A 9 10.14 6.89 -6.62
C ASP A 9 10.66 6.35 -5.29
N ASP A 10 9.90 6.59 -4.22
CA ASP A 10 10.24 6.13 -2.89
C ASP A 10 9.98 4.62 -2.92
N SER A 11 11.04 3.82 -2.87
CA SER A 11 10.91 2.37 -3.00
C SER A 11 11.27 1.71 -1.67
N TYR A 12 10.47 0.74 -1.27
CA TYR A 12 10.68 0.01 -0.03
C TYR A 12 10.97 -1.45 -0.31
N THR A 13 12.12 -1.93 0.17
CA THR A 13 12.45 -3.35 0.14
C THR A 13 11.88 -4.05 1.37
N VAL A 14 10.99 -5.02 1.14
CA VAL A 14 10.38 -5.85 2.18
C VAL A 14 11.46 -6.63 2.92
N VAL A 15 11.46 -6.55 4.24
CA VAL A 15 12.29 -7.42 5.09
C VAL A 15 11.45 -8.52 5.75
N SER A 16 12.10 -9.56 6.25
CA SER A 16 11.41 -10.69 6.85
C SER A 16 10.58 -10.23 8.06
N GLY A 17 9.29 -10.54 8.06
CA GLY A 17 8.34 -10.13 9.10
C GLY A 17 7.63 -8.80 8.85
N ASP A 18 7.91 -8.09 7.75
CA ASP A 18 7.10 -6.94 7.33
C ASP A 18 5.76 -7.40 6.73
N ASN A 19 4.76 -6.53 6.86
CA ASN A 19 3.46 -6.60 6.17
C ASN A 19 3.13 -5.19 5.66
N LEU A 20 2.18 -5.05 4.73
CA LEU A 20 1.88 -3.74 4.13
C LEU A 20 1.43 -2.69 5.17
N TRP A 21 0.76 -3.12 6.24
CA TRP A 21 0.38 -2.26 7.37
C TRP A 21 1.58 -1.66 8.11
N ASN A 22 2.53 -2.51 8.50
CA ASN A 22 3.73 -2.08 9.20
C ASN A 22 4.62 -1.24 8.29
N ILE A 23 4.70 -1.58 7.00
CA ILE A 23 5.46 -0.81 6.01
C ILE A 23 4.86 0.60 5.88
N SER A 24 3.56 0.72 5.60
CA SER A 24 2.87 2.01 5.48
C SER A 24 2.95 2.85 6.77
N GLY A 25 2.88 2.21 7.94
CA GLY A 25 3.05 2.86 9.24
C GLY A 25 4.45 3.41 9.51
N LYS A 26 5.47 3.04 8.73
CA LYS A 26 6.82 3.61 8.90
C LYS A 26 6.82 5.08 8.48
N SER A 27 7.47 5.91 9.29
CA SER A 27 7.64 7.34 9.00
C SER A 27 8.37 7.60 7.67
N ALA A 28 9.25 6.67 7.27
CA ALA A 28 9.91 6.71 5.96
C ALA A 28 8.96 6.50 4.78
N VAL A 29 7.80 5.87 4.99
CA VAL A 29 6.84 5.46 3.95
C VAL A 29 5.62 6.40 3.94
N TYR A 30 4.60 6.16 4.75
CA TYR A 30 3.45 7.07 4.86
C TYR A 30 3.26 7.63 6.28
N SER A 31 3.96 7.08 7.27
CA SER A 31 3.74 7.36 8.69
C SER A 31 2.29 7.06 9.15
N ASP A 32 1.53 6.33 8.34
CA ASP A 32 0.13 6.00 8.59
C ASP A 32 -0.12 4.57 8.11
N PRO A 33 -0.42 3.64 9.03
CA PRO A 33 -0.61 2.25 8.65
C PRO A 33 -1.91 2.00 7.87
N TYR A 34 -2.89 2.92 7.89
CA TYR A 34 -4.13 2.80 7.13
C TYR A 34 -3.93 3.12 5.64
N GLN A 35 -2.76 3.62 5.24
CA GLN A 35 -2.42 3.89 3.85
C GLN A 35 -1.79 2.68 3.13
N TRP A 36 -1.71 1.51 3.78
CA TRP A 36 -1.28 0.26 3.16
C TRP A 36 -1.97 -0.09 1.81
N PRO A 37 -3.27 0.22 1.57
CA PRO A 37 -3.91 -0.09 0.31
C PRO A 37 -3.33 0.69 -0.88
N LEU A 38 -2.69 1.84 -0.64
CA LEU A 38 -1.98 2.59 -1.68
C LEU A 38 -0.77 1.83 -2.18
N ILE A 39 0.01 1.21 -1.28
CA ILE A 39 1.14 0.35 -1.66
C ILE A 39 0.64 -0.80 -2.51
N TYR A 40 -0.47 -1.42 -2.10
CA TYR A 40 -1.07 -2.52 -2.82
C TYR A 40 -1.56 -2.11 -4.21
N LYS A 41 -2.22 -0.96 -4.34
CA LYS A 41 -2.70 -0.42 -5.62
C LYS A 41 -1.54 -0.11 -6.57
N ALA A 42 -0.50 0.57 -6.09
CA ALA A 42 0.69 0.91 -6.88
C ALA A 42 1.44 -0.35 -7.35
N ASN A 43 1.50 -1.38 -6.51
CA ASN A 43 2.25 -2.62 -6.78
C ASN A 43 1.35 -3.79 -7.14
N ARG A 44 0.13 -3.55 -7.61
CA ARG A 44 -0.86 -4.62 -7.85
C ARG A 44 -0.36 -5.67 -8.85
N SER A 45 0.53 -5.28 -9.75
CA SER A 45 1.20 -6.19 -10.69
C SER A 45 2.20 -7.15 -10.03
N GLN A 46 2.77 -6.76 -8.89
CA GLN A 46 3.76 -7.54 -8.12
C GLN A 46 3.12 -8.27 -6.94
N ILE A 47 2.07 -7.70 -6.37
CA ILE A 47 1.37 -8.20 -5.19
C ILE A 47 0.06 -8.81 -5.65
N ASN A 48 0.00 -10.14 -5.68
CA ASN A 48 -1.24 -10.86 -5.96
C ASN A 48 -2.20 -10.82 -4.76
N ASP A 49 -1.63 -10.80 -3.56
CA ASP A 49 -2.32 -10.90 -2.29
C ASP A 49 -1.58 -9.98 -1.29
N PRO A 50 -2.28 -9.00 -0.67
CA PRO A 50 -1.66 -8.01 0.21
C PRO A 50 -1.12 -8.62 1.52
N ASP A 51 -1.59 -9.81 1.89
CA ASP A 51 -1.13 -10.57 3.06
C ASP A 51 0.05 -11.50 2.72
N LEU A 52 0.29 -11.80 1.43
CA LEU A 52 1.40 -12.62 0.96
C LEU A 52 2.49 -11.79 0.28
N ILE A 53 3.26 -11.08 1.11
CA ILE A 53 4.49 -10.41 0.69
C ILE A 53 5.73 -11.19 1.16
N PHE A 54 6.79 -11.17 0.36
CA PHE A 54 8.01 -11.92 0.61
C PHE A 54 9.21 -10.97 0.81
N PRO A 55 10.14 -11.32 1.71
CA PRO A 55 11.36 -10.54 1.90
C PRO A 55 12.19 -10.50 0.61
N GLY A 56 12.73 -9.32 0.31
CA GLY A 56 13.49 -9.04 -0.93
C GLY A 56 12.65 -8.48 -2.08
N GLN A 57 11.32 -8.44 -1.95
CA GLN A 57 10.48 -7.69 -2.88
C GLN A 57 10.70 -6.19 -2.71
N THR A 58 10.69 -5.44 -3.81
CA THR A 58 10.77 -3.97 -3.78
C THR A 58 9.44 -3.40 -4.25
N PHE A 59 8.82 -2.63 -3.38
CA PHE A 59 7.54 -1.98 -3.65
C PHE A 59 7.73 -0.49 -3.89
N ASP A 60 7.02 0.01 -4.89
CA ASP A 60 6.89 1.43 -5.16
C ASP A 60 5.93 2.08 -4.15
N ILE A 61 6.34 3.21 -3.58
CA ILE A 61 5.60 3.96 -2.57
C ILE A 61 5.18 5.30 -3.19
N ASP A 62 3.96 5.32 -3.72
CA ASP A 62 3.35 6.54 -4.24
C ASP A 62 2.89 7.47 -3.10
N ARG A 63 3.79 8.38 -2.69
CA ARG A 63 3.50 9.45 -1.72
C ARG A 63 2.77 10.66 -2.34
N ASN A 64 2.49 10.63 -3.64
CA ASN A 64 1.78 11.70 -4.36
C ASN A 64 0.29 11.41 -4.54
N ALA A 65 -0.22 10.29 -4.01
CA ALA A 65 -1.64 9.97 -4.03
C ALA A 65 -2.52 11.17 -3.63
N SER A 66 -3.61 11.40 -4.36
CA SER A 66 -4.51 12.51 -4.08
C SER A 66 -5.11 12.38 -2.68
N SER A 67 -5.48 13.47 -2.02
CA SER A 67 -6.13 13.43 -0.70
C SER A 67 -7.35 12.48 -0.69
N ALA A 68 -8.13 12.48 -1.77
CA ALA A 68 -9.27 11.59 -1.94
C ALA A 68 -8.88 10.10 -2.00
N GLU A 69 -7.73 9.77 -2.59
CA GLU A 69 -7.22 8.39 -2.66
C GLU A 69 -6.68 7.94 -1.32
N MET A 70 -5.99 8.83 -0.60
CA MET A 70 -5.58 8.59 0.79
C MET A 70 -6.81 8.36 1.69
N ASP A 71 -7.84 9.19 1.59
CA ASP A 71 -9.09 9.03 2.33
C ASP A 71 -9.79 7.70 1.98
N ALA A 72 -9.85 7.33 0.70
CA ALA A 72 -10.40 6.05 0.27
C ALA A 72 -9.61 4.87 0.84
N ALA A 73 -8.28 4.93 0.80
CA ALA A 73 -7.40 3.91 1.38
C ALA A 73 -7.60 3.79 2.89
N ILE A 74 -7.67 4.92 3.61
CA ILE A 74 -7.89 4.94 5.05
C ILE A 74 -9.26 4.36 5.41
N ASN A 75 -10.31 4.76 4.68
CA ASN A 75 -11.65 4.23 4.88
C ASN A 75 -11.72 2.72 4.61
N HIS A 76 -11.04 2.25 3.57
CA HIS A 76 -10.92 0.83 3.26
C HIS A 76 -10.26 0.05 4.40
N ALA A 77 -9.08 0.51 4.81
CA ALA A 77 -8.31 -0.12 5.89
C ALA A 77 -9.06 -0.12 7.24
N ARG A 78 -9.88 0.90 7.52
CA ARG A 78 -10.75 0.95 8.72
C ARG A 78 -11.96 0.02 8.61
N THR A 79 -12.52 -0.15 7.42
CA THR A 79 -13.72 -0.97 7.18
C THR A 79 -13.40 -2.46 7.22
N ARG A 80 -12.19 -2.85 6.78
CA ARG A 80 -11.67 -4.23 6.89
C ARG A 80 -11.75 -4.79 8.30
N GLY A 81 -11.48 -3.96 9.31
CA GLY A 81 -11.35 -4.40 10.70
C GLY A 81 -9.92 -4.81 11.05
N ALA A 82 -9.75 -5.66 12.07
CA ALA A 82 -8.44 -6.07 12.54
C ALA A 82 -7.74 -6.98 11.52
N TRP A 83 -6.51 -6.61 11.14
CA TRP A 83 -5.65 -7.39 10.24
C TRP A 83 -5.58 -8.85 10.70
N SER A 84 -6.18 -9.76 9.93
CA SER A 84 -6.09 -11.21 10.15
C SER A 84 -5.28 -11.81 9.02
N VAL A 85 -4.08 -12.30 9.33
CA VAL A 85 -3.18 -12.89 8.32
C VAL A 85 -3.76 -14.25 7.88
N GLY A 86 -3.99 -14.44 6.57
CA GLY A 86 -4.32 -15.77 6.02
C GLY A 86 -5.43 -15.86 4.96
N ASP A 87 -6.23 -14.81 4.72
CA ASP A 87 -7.30 -14.82 3.73
C ASP A 87 -7.33 -13.52 2.92
N VAL A 88 -7.34 -13.61 1.58
CA VAL A 88 -7.71 -12.46 0.72
C VAL A 88 -9.17 -12.14 0.97
N GLU A 89 -9.44 -10.99 1.55
CA GLU A 89 -10.79 -10.55 1.81
C GLU A 89 -11.40 -9.95 0.54
N GLN A 90 -12.67 -10.27 0.24
CA GLN A 90 -13.37 -9.77 -0.94
C GLN A 90 -13.36 -8.23 -1.02
N SER A 91 -13.31 -7.57 0.13
CA SER A 91 -13.18 -6.12 0.27
C SER A 91 -11.91 -5.59 -0.39
N ASP A 92 -10.78 -6.30 -0.32
CA ASP A 92 -9.51 -5.86 -0.90
C ASP A 92 -9.55 -5.88 -2.44
N LEU A 93 -10.37 -6.76 -3.03
CA LEU A 93 -10.62 -6.78 -4.47
C LEU A 93 -11.57 -5.66 -4.90
N ASP A 94 -12.54 -5.27 -4.07
CA ASP A 94 -13.46 -4.16 -4.37
C ASP A 94 -12.73 -2.81 -4.39
N PHE A 95 -11.83 -2.57 -3.44
CA PHE A 95 -11.00 -1.35 -3.43
C PHE A 95 -10.16 -1.18 -4.70
N LEU A 96 -9.69 -2.28 -5.28
CA LEU A 96 -8.93 -2.26 -6.53
C LEU A 96 -9.81 -2.03 -7.77
N ALA A 97 -11.11 -2.25 -7.67
CA ALA A 97 -12.05 -2.11 -8.78
C ALA A 97 -12.64 -0.70 -8.91
N GLN A 98 -12.36 0.19 -7.94
CA GLN A 98 -12.78 1.60 -7.90
C GLN A 98 -11.78 2.52 -8.61
#